data_AF-A0A9E4N8N2-F1
#
_entry.id   AF-A0A9E4N8N2-F1
#
_cell.length_a   1.000
_cell.length_b   1.000
_cell.length_c   1.000
_cell.angle_alpha   90.00
_cell.angle_beta   90.00
_cell.angle_gamma   90.00
#
_symmetry.space_group_name_H-M   'P 1'
#
loop_
_entity.id
_entity.type
_entity.pdbx_description
1 polymer ?
#
loop_
_entity_poly.entity_id
_entity_poly.type
_entity_poly.pdbx_seq_one_letter_code
_entity_poly.pdbx_strand_id
1 'polypeptide(L)'
;EMPLRIEREPTGATVYVMEEALGATPLEVTQNQLYPAAYDAGKADLYGKIVIRKPACEPFSQRIKYQDFPKGLQARLNCSDGAQPSKGSATAETAPAPQQSSQPVAAPPPEQRTKPVESTLAETQPANPSIKARLQRLDNLRSEALISEEEYQAARKRILDEL
;
A
#
# COMPACT_ATOMS: atom_id res chain seq x y z
N GLU A 1 7.48 21.11 12.59
CA GLU A 1 6.72 19.97 12.03
C GLU A 1 5.56 20.50 11.21
N MET A 2 5.23 19.87 10.08
CA MET A 2 4.13 20.29 9.22
C MET A 2 2.94 19.34 9.46
N PRO A 3 1.88 19.77 10.16
CA PRO A 3 0.74 18.91 10.46
C PRO A 3 -0.10 18.66 9.20
N LEU A 4 -0.66 17.45 9.09
CA LEU A 4 -1.66 17.11 8.09
C LEU A 4 -3.01 17.65 8.57
N ARG A 5 -3.61 18.56 7.80
CA ARG A 5 -5.00 18.98 8.01
C ARG A 5 -5.94 17.92 7.46
N ILE A 6 -6.80 17.38 8.31
CA ILE A 6 -7.86 16.46 7.91
C ILE A 6 -9.18 17.21 7.90
N GLU A 7 -9.62 17.54 6.69
CA GLU A 7 -10.90 18.20 6.44
C GLU A 7 -11.85 17.21 5.79
N ARG A 8 -13.07 17.11 6.33
CA ARG A 8 -13.99 16.03 6.02
C ARG A 8 -15.40 16.59 5.89
N GLU A 9 -16.02 16.29 4.77
CA GLU A 9 -17.43 16.60 4.52
C GLU A 9 -18.24 15.29 4.58
N PRO A 10 -19.27 15.18 5.45
CA PRO A 10 -19.66 16.10 6.54
C PRO A 10 -18.73 16.05 7.77
N THR A 11 -18.61 17.18 8.48
CA THR A 11 -17.80 17.31 9.72
C THR A 11 -18.34 16.44 10.86
N GLY A 12 -17.54 16.26 11.92
CA GLY A 12 -17.91 15.44 13.07
C GLY A 12 -17.68 13.94 12.87
N ALA A 13 -16.78 13.54 11.97
CA ALA A 13 -16.38 12.15 11.82
C ALA A 13 -15.18 11.84 12.74
N THR A 14 -15.18 10.70 13.42
CA THR A 14 -14.07 10.30 14.30
C THR A 14 -12.92 9.75 13.47
N VAL A 15 -11.74 10.34 13.62
CA VAL A 15 -10.49 9.89 12.99
C VAL A 15 -9.77 8.91 13.91
N TYR A 16 -9.34 7.81 13.33
CA TYR A 16 -8.55 6.76 13.96
C TYR A 16 -7.21 6.63 13.22
N VAL A 17 -6.11 6.61 13.96
CA VAL A 17 -4.75 6.42 13.44
C VAL A 17 -4.11 5.32 14.23
N MET A 18 -3.57 4.29 13.57
CA MET A 18 -3.04 3.11 14.25
C MET A 18 -4.01 2.52 15.30
N GLU A 19 -5.32 2.50 14.96
CA GLU A 19 -6.42 2.05 15.83
C GLU A 19 -6.71 2.93 17.05
N GLU A 20 -6.00 4.05 17.22
CA GLU A 20 -6.23 5.06 18.25
C GLU A 20 -7.14 6.18 17.75
N ALA A 21 -8.18 6.51 18.52
CA ALA A 21 -9.11 7.59 18.17
C ALA A 21 -8.50 8.96 18.53
N LEU A 22 -8.21 9.78 17.53
CA LEU A 22 -7.62 11.11 17.72
C LEU A 22 -8.66 12.19 18.03
N GLY A 23 -9.88 12.05 17.49
CA GLY A 23 -10.96 13.03 17.70
C GLY A 23 -11.87 13.19 16.50
N ALA A 24 -12.70 14.22 16.52
CA ALA A 24 -13.67 14.53 15.46
C ALA A 24 -13.13 15.57 14.47
N THR A 25 -13.40 15.40 13.17
CA THR A 25 -12.99 16.37 12.13
C THR A 25 -13.77 17.69 12.22
N PRO A 26 -13.15 18.84 11.92
CA PRO A 26 -11.77 19.04 11.42
C PRO A 26 -10.71 18.97 12.53
N LEU A 27 -9.63 18.22 12.28
CA LEU A 27 -8.49 18.11 13.20
C LEU A 27 -7.17 18.01 12.44
N GLU A 28 -6.08 18.33 13.13
CA GLU A 28 -4.73 18.29 12.61
C GLU A 28 -3.98 17.07 13.18
N VAL A 29 -3.39 16.26 12.29
CA VAL A 29 -2.62 15.07 12.68
C VAL A 29 -1.15 15.30 12.38
N THR A 30 -0.29 15.03 13.35
CA THR A 30 1.15 15.23 13.18
C THR A 30 1.80 14.04 12.48
N GLN A 31 3.01 14.27 11.96
CA GLN A 31 3.81 13.20 11.36
C GLN A 31 4.09 12.08 12.36
N ASN A 32 4.40 12.42 13.62
CA ASN A 32 4.72 11.46 14.67
C ASN A 32 3.51 10.58 15.05
N GLN A 33 2.28 11.06 14.84
CA GLN A 33 1.06 10.26 15.04
C GLN A 33 0.84 9.23 13.92
N LEU A 34 1.20 9.54 12.67
CA LEU A 34 1.11 8.58 11.55
C LEU A 34 2.33 7.66 11.44
N TYR A 35 3.49 8.20 11.82
CA TYR A 35 4.82 7.61 11.69
C TYR A 35 5.60 7.88 12.97
N PRO A 36 5.35 7.12 14.04
CA PRO A 36 6.06 7.28 15.30
C PRO A 36 7.56 7.05 15.09
N ALA A 37 8.37 7.79 15.83
CA ALA A 37 9.81 7.58 15.86
C ALA A 37 10.19 6.18 16.38
N ALA A 38 9.35 5.62 17.26
CA ALA A 38 9.46 4.24 17.72
C ALA A 38 8.81 3.30 16.70
N TYR A 39 9.65 2.63 15.90
CA TYR A 39 9.21 1.67 14.90
C TYR A 39 8.85 0.33 15.57
N ASP A 40 7.57 -0.01 15.56
CA ASP A 40 7.06 -1.34 15.88
C ASP A 40 6.75 -2.11 14.59
N ALA A 41 7.45 -3.22 14.35
CA ALA A 41 7.29 -4.02 13.14
C ALA A 41 5.90 -4.70 13.05
N GLY A 42 5.26 -4.99 14.18
CA GLY A 42 3.92 -5.58 14.22
C GLY A 42 2.82 -4.63 13.76
N LYS A 43 3.09 -3.32 13.79
CA LYS A 43 2.16 -2.27 13.35
C LYS A 43 2.54 -1.64 12.00
N ALA A 44 3.48 -2.27 11.27
CA ALA A 44 4.00 -1.75 10.00
C ALA A 44 2.91 -1.44 8.96
N ASP A 45 1.83 -2.23 8.93
CA ASP A 45 0.71 -2.01 8.02
C ASP A 45 -0.14 -0.78 8.39
N LEU A 46 -0.21 -0.46 9.68
CA LEU A 46 -1.00 0.64 10.22
C LEU A 46 -0.31 2.01 10.04
N TYR A 47 1.00 2.04 9.81
CA TYR A 47 1.73 3.30 9.62
C TYR A 47 1.31 4.03 8.37
N GLY A 48 0.98 5.31 8.56
CA GLY A 48 0.41 6.16 7.55
C GLY A 48 -1.02 5.78 7.13
N LYS A 49 -1.68 4.82 7.77
CA LYS A 49 -3.07 4.48 7.49
C LYS A 49 -3.97 5.23 8.46
N ILE A 50 -4.89 6.00 7.92
CA ILE A 50 -5.94 6.64 8.71
C ILE A 50 -7.28 5.99 8.37
N VAL A 51 -8.11 5.82 9.40
CA VAL A 51 -9.46 5.30 9.26
C VAL A 51 -10.39 6.33 9.86
N ILE A 52 -11.40 6.76 9.12
CA ILE A 52 -12.33 7.76 9.61
C ILE A 52 -13.73 7.16 9.57
N ARG A 53 -14.37 7.11 10.74
CA ARG A 53 -15.68 6.50 10.93
C ARG A 53 -16.70 7.56 11.35
N LYS A 54 -17.92 7.43 10.84
CA LYS A 54 -19.06 8.25 11.26
C LYS A 54 -20.29 7.37 11.33
N PRO A 55 -21.16 7.51 12.35
CA PRO A 55 -22.44 6.81 12.36
C PRO A 55 -23.25 7.16 11.10
N ALA A 56 -23.87 6.16 10.49
CA ALA A 56 -24.62 6.26 9.21
C ALA A 56 -23.77 6.52 7.94
N CYS A 57 -22.44 6.31 7.99
CA CYS A 57 -21.57 6.41 6.81
C CYS A 57 -20.57 5.26 6.73
N GLU A 58 -20.10 4.95 5.52
CA GLU A 58 -19.10 3.90 5.30
C GLU A 58 -17.74 4.29 5.91
N PRO A 59 -17.02 3.38 6.60
CA PRO A 59 -15.70 3.67 7.12
C PRO A 59 -14.73 3.88 5.96
N PHE A 60 -14.11 5.07 5.93
CA PHE A 60 -13.14 5.40 4.90
C PHE A 60 -11.73 5.21 5.44
N SER A 61 -10.93 4.45 4.71
CA SER A 61 -9.53 4.20 5.03
C SER A 61 -8.66 4.74 3.91
N GLN A 62 -7.68 5.58 4.24
CA GLN A 62 -6.70 6.04 3.27
C GLN A 62 -5.30 5.98 3.85
N ARG A 63 -4.35 5.57 3.01
CA ARG A 63 -2.93 5.62 3.33
C ARG A 63 -2.37 6.96 2.88
N ILE A 64 -1.87 7.72 3.85
CA ILE A 64 -1.28 9.04 3.69
C ILE A 64 0.23 8.89 3.62
N LYS A 65 0.85 9.49 2.60
CA LYS A 65 2.30 9.55 2.46
C LYS A 65 2.79 10.93 2.88
N TYR A 66 4.11 11.05 3.08
CA TYR A 66 4.76 12.34 3.39
C TYR A 66 4.42 13.48 2.41
N GLN A 67 4.10 13.14 1.16
CA GLN A 67 3.78 14.10 0.11
C GLN A 67 2.36 14.69 0.23
N ASP A 68 1.50 14.08 1.04
CA ASP A 68 0.10 14.49 1.21
C ASP A 68 -0.07 15.48 2.37
N PHE A 69 0.88 15.54 3.31
CA PHE A 69 0.93 16.51 4.41
C PHE A 69 0.77 17.97 3.96
N PRO A 70 1.54 18.48 2.98
CA PRO A 70 1.40 19.88 2.54
C PRO A 70 0.10 20.16 1.77
N LYS A 71 -0.56 19.13 1.24
CA LYS A 71 -1.82 19.27 0.49
C LYS A 71 -3.05 19.20 1.40
N GLY A 72 -2.88 18.64 2.60
CA GLY A 72 -3.99 18.25 3.45
C GLY A 72 -4.73 17.03 2.89
N LEU A 73 -5.59 16.46 3.71
CA LEU A 73 -6.49 15.41 3.29
C LEU A 73 -7.92 15.93 3.25
N GLN A 74 -8.48 15.96 2.04
CA GLN A 74 -9.89 16.18 1.81
C GLN A 74 -10.54 14.87 1.39
N ALA A 75 -11.39 14.31 2.25
CA ALA A 75 -12.12 13.09 1.96
C ALA A 75 -13.62 13.30 2.17
N ARG A 76 -14.44 12.84 1.22
CA ARG A 76 -15.89 12.79 1.37
C ARG A 76 -16.33 11.43 1.91
N LEU A 77 -17.21 11.44 2.91
CA LEU A 77 -17.88 10.22 3.36
C LEU A 77 -19.09 9.95 2.49
N ASN A 78 -19.18 8.74 1.96
CA ASN A 78 -20.44 8.25 1.41
C ASN A 78 -21.33 7.83 2.58
N CYS A 79 -22.18 8.75 3.00
CA CYS A 79 -23.29 8.47 3.90
C CYS A 79 -24.47 8.00 3.04
N SER A 80 -25.27 7.08 3.56
CA SER A 80 -26.25 6.27 2.80
C SER A 80 -27.43 7.03 2.15
N ASP A 81 -27.33 8.35 1.99
CA ASP A 81 -28.25 9.18 1.21
C ASP A 81 -27.79 9.35 -0.26
N GLY A 82 -26.62 8.80 -0.63
CA GLY A 82 -26.11 8.82 -2.01
C GLY A 82 -25.21 7.62 -2.28
N ALA A 83 -25.75 6.64 -3.00
CA ALA A 83 -25.10 5.37 -3.28
C ALA A 83 -23.85 5.50 -4.17
N GLN A 84 -22.67 5.18 -3.63
CA GLN A 84 -21.71 4.32 -4.35
C GLN A 84 -20.77 3.61 -3.35
N PRO A 85 -20.60 2.28 -3.44
CA PRO A 85 -19.79 1.52 -2.50
C PRO A 85 -18.29 1.70 -2.82
N SER A 86 -17.48 2.10 -1.84
CA SER A 86 -16.04 2.04 -1.99
C SER A 86 -15.59 0.62 -1.66
N LYS A 87 -15.21 -0.14 -2.70
CA LYS A 87 -14.51 -1.42 -2.53
C LYS A 87 -13.27 -1.21 -1.66
N GLY A 88 -13.29 -1.72 -0.43
CA GLY A 88 -12.08 -1.79 0.37
C GLY A 88 -12.26 -2.15 1.84
N SER A 89 -12.62 -3.40 2.16
CA SER A 89 -11.92 -4.26 3.15
C SER A 89 -12.85 -5.31 3.79
N ALA A 90 -12.62 -6.57 3.44
CA ALA A 90 -12.69 -7.75 4.32
C ALA A 90 -12.02 -8.87 3.48
N THR A 91 -10.91 -9.48 3.91
CA THR A 91 -10.90 -10.49 4.96
C THR A 91 -9.47 -10.72 5.46
N ALA A 92 -9.26 -10.46 6.75
CA ALA A 92 -8.57 -11.36 7.68
C ALA A 92 -9.72 -12.00 8.48
N GLU A 93 -9.80 -13.26 8.90
CA GLU A 93 -8.87 -14.35 9.18
C GLU A 93 -9.79 -15.52 9.57
N THR A 94 -9.58 -16.75 9.09
CA THR A 94 -9.97 -17.97 9.83
C THR A 94 -9.17 -19.15 9.25
N ALA A 95 -8.12 -19.56 9.95
CA ALA A 95 -7.60 -20.91 9.84
C ALA A 95 -8.64 -21.87 10.45
N PRO A 96 -8.89 -23.02 9.81
CA PRO A 96 -8.36 -24.25 10.40
C PRO A 96 -7.80 -25.21 9.35
N ALA A 97 -6.62 -25.76 9.62
CA ALA A 97 -6.30 -27.15 9.25
C ALA A 97 -7.03 -28.07 10.27
N PRO A 98 -7.29 -29.38 10.02
CA PRO A 98 -6.74 -30.26 8.98
C PRO A 98 -7.80 -31.11 8.23
N GLN A 99 -7.46 -31.70 7.07
CA GLN A 99 -7.87 -33.09 6.76
C GLN A 99 -7.09 -33.68 5.59
N GLN A 100 -6.58 -34.88 5.86
CA GLN A 100 -5.65 -35.69 5.09
C GLN A 100 -6.38 -36.88 4.47
N SER A 101 -5.95 -37.33 3.29
CA SER A 101 -6.23 -38.63 2.63
C SER A 101 -7.61 -38.73 1.93
N SER A 102 -7.73 -39.12 0.65
CA SER A 102 -7.13 -40.27 -0.02
C SER A 102 -7.05 -40.13 -1.56
N GLN A 103 -5.94 -40.60 -2.14
CA GLN A 103 -5.64 -40.71 -3.58
C GLN A 103 -6.54 -41.77 -4.29
N PRO A 104 -6.46 -41.97 -5.63
CA PRO A 104 -5.35 -42.73 -6.23
C PRO A 104 -4.76 -42.18 -7.55
N VAL A 105 -3.43 -42.17 -7.59
CA VAL A 105 -2.52 -42.51 -8.70
C VAL A 105 -3.11 -42.73 -10.11
N ALA A 106 -2.66 -41.92 -11.06
CA ALA A 106 -2.14 -42.38 -12.36
C ALA A 106 -1.26 -41.29 -13.01
N ALA A 107 0.00 -41.63 -13.29
CA ALA A 107 0.94 -40.87 -14.12
C ALA A 107 1.78 -41.88 -14.91
N PRO A 108 2.55 -41.50 -15.95
CA PRO A 108 2.33 -40.64 -17.14
C PRO A 108 2.70 -41.49 -18.42
N PRO A 109 3.28 -41.06 -19.59
CA PRO A 109 3.59 -39.74 -20.24
C PRO A 109 3.32 -39.76 -21.80
N PRO A 110 3.96 -38.96 -22.71
CA PRO A 110 4.40 -37.54 -22.76
C PRO A 110 3.89 -36.76 -24.02
N GLU A 111 4.38 -35.53 -24.20
CA GLU A 111 4.62 -34.80 -25.47
C GLU A 111 3.58 -33.80 -26.06
N GLN A 112 3.79 -32.53 -25.68
CA GLN A 112 4.01 -31.37 -26.56
C GLN A 112 3.00 -31.07 -27.70
N ARG A 113 2.18 -30.02 -27.49
CA ARG A 113 2.16 -28.85 -28.40
C ARG A 113 1.29 -27.71 -27.87
N THR A 114 1.87 -26.52 -28.01
CA THR A 114 1.23 -25.22 -28.29
C THR A 114 0.60 -24.39 -27.15
N LYS A 115 1.34 -23.28 -26.87
CA LYS A 115 0.90 -21.89 -26.61
C LYS A 115 0.73 -21.49 -25.13
N PRO A 116 1.68 -20.69 -24.58
CA PRO A 116 1.54 -20.09 -23.25
C PRO A 116 0.39 -19.09 -23.20
N VAL A 117 -0.29 -19.15 -22.06
CA VAL A 117 -1.39 -18.32 -21.60
C VAL A 117 -1.05 -16.84 -21.69
N GLU A 118 -1.93 -16.14 -22.39
CA GLU A 118 -2.10 -14.69 -22.41
C GLU A 118 -2.26 -14.17 -20.97
N SER A 119 -1.15 -13.71 -20.39
CA SER A 119 -1.13 -12.89 -19.18
C SER A 119 -1.20 -11.43 -19.63
N THR A 120 -2.39 -10.86 -19.59
CA THR A 120 -2.57 -9.42 -19.79
C THR A 120 -3.22 -8.81 -18.57
N LEU A 121 -2.69 -7.64 -18.17
CA LEU A 121 -3.15 -6.64 -17.20
C LEU A 121 -2.46 -6.75 -15.82
N ALA A 122 -1.63 -5.82 -15.37
CA ALA A 122 -1.27 -4.51 -15.89
C ALA A 122 0.02 -4.04 -15.19
N GLU A 123 1.16 -4.12 -15.86
CA GLU A 123 2.34 -3.35 -15.49
C GLU A 123 2.21 -1.99 -16.18
N THR A 124 1.55 -1.04 -15.52
CA THR A 124 1.68 0.37 -15.90
C THR A 124 3.07 0.81 -15.50
N GLN A 125 4.06 0.49 -16.35
CA GLN A 125 5.32 1.21 -16.38
C GLN A 125 4.99 2.68 -16.66
N PRO A 126 5.30 3.63 -15.75
CA PRO A 126 5.41 5.01 -16.17
C PRO A 126 6.63 5.07 -17.10
N ALA A 127 6.37 5.29 -18.39
CA ALA A 127 7.38 5.71 -19.33
C ALA A 127 8.14 6.91 -18.72
N ASN A 128 9.45 6.71 -18.50
CA ASN A 128 10.41 7.57 -17.78
C ASN A 128 10.33 7.59 -16.24
N PRO A 129 10.84 6.55 -15.55
CA PRO A 129 11.30 6.73 -14.18
C PRO A 129 12.49 7.70 -14.18
N SER A 130 12.35 8.83 -13.48
CA SER A 130 13.42 9.80 -13.26
C SER A 130 14.74 9.11 -12.88
N ILE A 131 15.90 9.62 -13.31
CA ILE A 131 17.24 9.07 -13.01
C ILE A 131 17.37 8.67 -11.53
N LYS A 132 16.82 9.48 -10.62
CA LYS A 132 16.74 9.18 -9.17
C LYS A 132 15.95 7.90 -8.84
N ALA A 133 14.81 7.68 -9.50
CA ALA A 133 14.00 6.47 -9.30
C ALA A 133 14.72 5.21 -9.82
N ARG A 134 15.48 5.33 -10.92
CA ARG A 134 16.33 4.22 -11.42
C ARG A 134 17.46 3.88 -10.44
N LEU A 135 18.11 4.89 -9.86
CA LEU A 135 19.13 4.69 -8.83
C LEU A 135 18.55 4.06 -7.55
N GLN A 136 17.37 4.50 -7.12
CA GLN A 136 16.73 3.95 -5.93
C GLN A 136 16.35 2.47 -6.10
N ARG A 137 15.86 2.07 -7.29
CA ARG A 137 15.58 0.66 -7.59
C ARG A 137 16.87 -0.18 -7.56
N LEU A 138 17.95 0.34 -8.13
CA LEU A 138 19.24 -0.35 -8.14
C LEU A 138 19.82 -0.54 -6.73
N ASP A 139 19.63 0.44 -5.84
CA ASP A 139 20.05 0.39 -4.44
C ASP A 139 19.29 -0.66 -3.62
N ASN A 140 17.99 -0.81 -3.87
CA ASN A 140 17.19 -1.88 -3.24
C ASN A 140 17.72 -3.26 -3.66
N LEU A 141 17.95 -3.48 -4.96
CA LEU A 141 18.47 -4.76 -5.46
C LEU A 141 19.81 -5.15 -4.83
N ARG A 142 20.71 -4.18 -4.61
CA ARG A 142 21.97 -4.41 -3.90
C ARG A 142 21.74 -4.76 -2.43
N SER A 143 20.86 -4.03 -1.77
CA SER A 143 20.52 -4.22 -0.35
C SER A 143 19.89 -5.60 -0.09
N GLU A 144 19.15 -6.11 -1.06
CA GLU A 144 18.56 -7.45 -1.07
C GLU A 144 19.56 -8.55 -1.51
N ALA A 145 20.83 -8.19 -1.76
CA ALA A 145 21.89 -9.07 -2.25
C ALA A 145 21.53 -9.83 -3.55
N LEU A 146 20.63 -9.27 -4.36
CA LEU A 146 20.18 -9.84 -5.64
C LEU A 146 21.13 -9.54 -6.79
N ILE A 147 22.06 -8.60 -6.59
CA ILE A 147 23.09 -8.21 -7.56
C ILE A 147 24.43 -8.06 -6.86
N SER A 148 25.51 -8.35 -7.60
CA SER A 148 26.87 -8.10 -7.11
C SER A 148 27.21 -6.60 -7.09
N GLU A 149 28.21 -6.23 -6.31
CA GLU A 149 28.70 -4.84 -6.25
C GLU A 149 29.20 -4.34 -7.62
N GLU A 150 29.78 -5.24 -8.43
CA GLU A 150 30.24 -4.94 -9.80
C GLU A 150 29.07 -4.60 -10.74
N GLU A 151 27.96 -5.35 -10.64
CA GLU A 151 26.75 -5.12 -11.41
C GLU A 151 26.06 -3.81 -10.99
N TYR A 152 26.04 -3.53 -9.69
CA TYR A 152 25.56 -2.26 -9.14
C TYR A 152 26.37 -1.07 -9.68
N GLN A 153 27.69 -1.13 -9.64
CA GLN A 153 28.55 -0.05 -10.13
C GLN A 153 28.35 0.19 -11.63
N ALA A 154 28.31 -0.87 -12.44
CA ALA A 154 28.10 -0.78 -13.88
C ALA A 154 26.73 -0.17 -14.23
N ALA A 155 25.67 -0.60 -13.55
CA ALA A 155 24.32 -0.08 -13.77
C ALA A 155 24.19 1.38 -13.30
N ARG A 156 24.78 1.73 -12.14
CA ARG A 156 24.77 3.10 -11.61
C ARG A 156 25.45 4.07 -12.57
N LYS A 157 26.59 3.69 -13.14
CA LYS A 157 27.33 4.51 -14.10
C LYS A 157 26.51 4.74 -15.37
N ARG A 158 25.87 3.71 -15.92
CA ARG A 158 24.97 3.86 -17.09
C ARG A 158 23.80 4.79 -16.82
N ILE A 159 23.21 4.74 -15.63
CA ILE A 159 22.08 5.61 -15.26
C ILE A 159 22.51 7.07 -15.12
N LEU A 160 23.72 7.33 -14.62
CA LEU A 160 24.26 8.69 -14.48
C LEU A 160 24.78 9.29 -15.79
N ASP A 161 25.14 8.45 -16.76
CA ASP A 161 25.58 8.87 -18.11
C ASP A 161 24.42 9.39 -18.97
N GLU A 162 23.18 9.00 -18.64
CA GLU A 162 21.95 9.50 -19.28
C GLU A 162 21.46 10.84 -18.71
N LEU A 163 22.33 11.59 -18.01
CA LEU A 163 22.06 12.92 -17.47
C LEU A 163 22.50 14.01 -18.45
#